data_AF-A0A946AW89-F1
#
_entry.id   AF-A0A946AW89-F1
#
_cell.length_a   1.000
_cell.length_b   1.000
_cell.length_c   1.000
_cell.angle_alpha   90.00
_cell.angle_beta   90.00
_cell.angle_gamma   90.00
#
_symmetry.space_group_name_H-M   'P 1'
#
loop_
_entity.id
_entity.type
_entity.pdbx_description
1 polymer ?
#
loop_
_entity_poly.entity_id
_entity_poly.type
_entity_poly.pdbx_seq_one_letter_code
_entity_poly.pdbx_strand_id
1 'polypeptide(L)'
;MNILAIFNVVGVLLLLLSGLMVLPVGIALYYDHPPLPGYMADSQAFVLTLVVSFLIGLSLWKILPSGVEKLRDREGFAIVALSWIFIAFAGAFPYYLSGYCPEFIDAFFESMSGFTTTGASIFRDIDSLPRGILFWRSVTQWFGGMGIILLSMAIFPALGIGSTHLFKAEVPGGVTVERMQPRLAETAKILWKTYVVLTVLEVILLR
;
A
#
# COMPACT_ATOMS: atom_id res chain seq x y z
N MET A 1 9.30 -23.12 -4.42
CA MET A 1 8.64 -21.81 -4.30
C MET A 1 7.25 -22.04 -3.75
N ASN A 2 6.98 -21.59 -2.52
CA ASN A 2 5.66 -21.79 -1.91
C ASN A 2 4.64 -20.76 -2.43
N ILE A 3 4.09 -21.02 -3.62
CA ILE A 3 3.18 -20.09 -4.31
C ILE A 3 1.92 -19.79 -3.50
N LEU A 4 1.40 -20.79 -2.77
CA LEU A 4 0.18 -20.64 -1.98
C LEU A 4 0.36 -19.64 -0.82
N ALA A 5 1.51 -19.70 -0.14
CA ALA A 5 1.86 -18.74 0.90
C ALA A 5 1.99 -17.31 0.37
N ILE A 6 2.54 -17.15 -0.84
CA ILE A 6 2.66 -15.83 -1.49
C ILE A 6 1.28 -15.22 -1.72
N PHE A 7 0.35 -15.98 -2.32
CA PHE A 7 -1.01 -15.50 -2.56
C PHE A 7 -1.83 -15.31 -1.28
N ASN A 8 -1.54 -16.06 -0.20
CA ASN A 8 -2.13 -15.81 1.11
C ASN A 8 -1.77 -14.39 1.62
N VAL A 9 -0.50 -14.00 1.50
CA VAL A 9 -0.02 -12.65 1.88
C VAL A 9 -0.65 -11.57 0.99
N VAL A 10 -0.72 -11.80 -0.32
CA VAL A 10 -1.44 -10.90 -1.24
C VAL A 10 -2.91 -10.74 -0.80
N GLY A 11 -3.55 -11.82 -0.35
CA GLY A 11 -4.91 -11.77 0.20
C GLY A 11 -5.04 -10.84 1.41
N VAL A 12 -4.11 -10.92 2.36
CA VAL A 12 -4.06 -10.00 3.52
C VAL A 12 -3.90 -8.54 3.06
N LEU A 13 -3.07 -8.28 2.06
CA LEU A 13 -2.85 -6.94 1.55
C LEU A 13 -4.09 -6.37 0.85
N LEU A 14 -4.84 -7.19 0.11
CA LEU A 14 -6.13 -6.78 -0.47
C LEU A 14 -7.17 -6.48 0.61
N LEU A 15 -7.15 -7.20 1.74
CA LEU A 15 -7.99 -6.87 2.90
C LEU A 15 -7.62 -5.51 3.51
N LEU A 16 -6.32 -5.23 3.68
CA LEU A 16 -5.85 -3.93 4.15
C LEU A 16 -6.22 -2.80 3.19
N LEU A 17 -6.06 -3.02 1.89
CA LEU A 17 -6.47 -2.08 0.84
C LEU A 17 -7.97 -1.79 0.91
N SER A 18 -8.79 -2.82 1.12
CA SER A 18 -10.24 -2.67 1.27
C SER A 18 -10.60 -1.84 2.51
N GLY A 19 -9.91 -2.06 3.62
CA GLY A 19 -10.04 -1.23 4.82
C GLY A 19 -9.66 0.23 4.57
N LEU A 20 -8.60 0.47 3.79
CA LEU A 20 -8.17 1.81 3.40
C LEU A 20 -9.21 2.54 2.54
N MET A 21 -9.89 1.81 1.65
CA MET A 21 -10.96 2.35 0.79
C MET A 21 -12.22 2.79 1.55
N VAL A 22 -12.40 2.41 2.82
CA VAL A 22 -13.51 2.93 3.64
C VAL A 22 -13.48 4.46 3.74
N LEU A 23 -12.27 5.04 3.83
CA LEU A 23 -12.09 6.50 3.94
C LEU A 23 -12.55 7.27 2.68
N PRO A 24 -12.07 6.97 1.46
CA PRO A 24 -12.56 7.61 0.25
C PRO A 24 -14.04 7.31 -0.03
N VAL A 25 -14.59 6.15 0.39
CA VAL A 25 -16.06 5.92 0.33
C VAL A 25 -16.79 6.97 1.16
N GLY A 26 -16.37 7.19 2.41
CA GLY A 26 -17.01 8.18 3.28
C GLY A 26 -16.94 9.60 2.71
N ILE A 27 -15.80 9.96 2.10
CA ILE A 27 -15.61 11.27 1.46
C ILE A 27 -16.46 11.40 0.19
N ALA A 28 -16.46 10.38 -0.67
CA ALA A 28 -17.26 10.37 -1.89
C ALA A 28 -18.76 10.50 -1.58
N LEU A 29 -19.25 9.79 -0.55
CA LEU A 29 -20.64 9.90 -0.08
C LEU A 29 -20.97 11.27 0.52
N TYR A 30 -20.02 11.90 1.22
CA TYR A 30 -20.23 13.22 1.82
C TYR A 30 -20.33 14.34 0.79
N TYR A 31 -19.48 14.31 -0.24
CA TYR A 31 -19.46 15.34 -1.28
C TYR A 31 -20.44 15.07 -2.44
N ASP A 32 -20.92 13.83 -2.58
CA ASP A 32 -21.96 13.40 -3.53
C ASP A 32 -21.81 13.98 -4.95
N HIS A 33 -20.63 13.75 -5.55
CA HIS A 33 -20.37 14.23 -6.90
C HIS A 33 -21.21 13.47 -7.94
N PRO A 34 -21.88 14.18 -8.87
CA PRO A 34 -22.67 13.52 -9.90
C PRO A 34 -21.78 12.67 -10.82
N PRO A 35 -22.25 11.47 -11.23
CA PRO A 35 -21.49 10.59 -12.10
C PRO A 35 -21.32 11.19 -13.51
N LEU A 36 -20.22 10.81 -14.18
CA LEU A 36 -20.05 11.07 -15.60
C LEU A 36 -21.08 10.25 -16.41
N PRO A 37 -21.57 10.75 -17.57
CA PRO A 37 -22.53 10.03 -18.39
C PRO A 37 -22.01 8.63 -18.79
N GLY A 38 -22.74 7.58 -18.42
CA GLY A 38 -22.38 6.19 -18.73
C GLY A 38 -21.42 5.52 -17.73
N TYR A 39 -21.04 6.21 -16.65
CA TYR A 39 -20.14 5.69 -15.62
C TYR A 39 -20.79 5.64 -14.24
N MET A 40 -20.15 4.93 -13.32
CA MET A 40 -20.57 4.87 -11.92
C MET A 40 -20.22 6.18 -11.21
N ALA A 41 -20.96 6.53 -10.17
CA ALA A 41 -20.49 7.57 -9.25
C ALA A 41 -19.19 7.12 -8.57
N ASP A 42 -18.32 8.05 -8.18
CA ASP A 42 -17.05 7.72 -7.52
C ASP A 42 -17.29 6.90 -6.25
N SER A 43 -18.31 7.24 -5.46
CA SER A 43 -18.75 6.48 -4.29
C SER A 43 -19.08 5.02 -4.61
N GLN A 44 -19.84 4.77 -5.69
CA GLN A 44 -20.20 3.43 -6.12
C GLN A 44 -18.99 2.65 -6.66
N ALA A 45 -18.11 3.32 -7.40
CA ALA A 45 -16.86 2.75 -7.88
C ALA A 45 -15.96 2.30 -6.72
N PHE A 46 -15.82 3.13 -5.67
CA PHE A 46 -15.09 2.75 -4.46
C PHE A 46 -15.75 1.60 -3.71
N VAL A 47 -17.07 1.63 -3.51
CA VAL A 47 -17.79 0.55 -2.80
C VAL A 47 -17.65 -0.78 -3.54
N LEU A 48 -17.82 -0.79 -4.86
CA LEU A 48 -17.66 -2.00 -5.67
C LEU A 48 -16.23 -2.54 -5.57
N THR A 49 -15.23 -1.65 -5.72
CA THR A 49 -13.82 -2.03 -5.61
C THR A 49 -13.49 -2.59 -4.23
N LEU A 50 -13.98 -1.95 -3.17
CA LEU A 50 -13.82 -2.38 -1.79
C LEU A 50 -14.39 -3.77 -1.58
N VAL A 51 -15.65 -4.00 -1.97
CA VAL A 51 -16.32 -5.29 -1.75
C VAL A 51 -15.62 -6.40 -2.53
N VAL A 52 -15.29 -6.18 -3.80
CA VAL A 52 -14.63 -7.19 -4.64
C VAL A 52 -13.23 -7.50 -4.08
N SER A 53 -12.44 -6.48 -3.77
CA SER A 53 -11.10 -6.66 -3.20
C SER A 53 -11.15 -7.35 -1.84
N PHE A 54 -12.16 -7.03 -1.02
CA PHE A 54 -12.37 -7.65 0.28
C PHE A 54 -12.70 -9.14 0.14
N LEU A 55 -13.64 -9.49 -0.75
CA LEU A 55 -14.03 -10.88 -0.96
C LEU A 55 -12.90 -11.73 -1.54
N ILE A 56 -12.15 -11.19 -2.50
CA ILE A 56 -10.96 -11.86 -3.05
C ILE A 56 -9.89 -12.01 -1.96
N GLY A 57 -9.59 -10.93 -1.23
CA GLY A 57 -8.61 -10.93 -0.15
C GLY A 57 -8.95 -11.92 0.95
N LEU A 58 -10.21 -11.95 1.38
CA LEU A 58 -10.73 -12.87 2.40
C LEU A 58 -10.63 -14.32 1.94
N SER A 59 -10.97 -14.60 0.68
CA SER A 59 -10.89 -15.93 0.09
C SER A 59 -9.44 -16.42 0.05
N LEU A 60 -8.52 -15.60 -0.47
CA LEU A 60 -7.10 -15.93 -0.51
C LEU A 60 -6.52 -16.17 0.89
N TRP A 61 -6.85 -15.30 1.85
CA TRP A 61 -6.33 -15.38 3.21
C TRP A 61 -6.87 -16.61 3.98
N LYS A 62 -8.15 -16.95 3.83
CA LYS A 62 -8.75 -18.08 4.56
C LYS A 62 -8.55 -19.43 3.92
N ILE A 63 -8.51 -19.51 2.58
CA ILE A 63 -8.45 -20.77 1.85
C ILE A 63 -7.00 -21.23 1.70
N LEU A 64 -6.07 -20.30 1.44
CA LEU A 64 -4.68 -20.66 1.19
C LEU A 64 -3.90 -20.81 2.50
N PRO A 65 -3.00 -21.79 2.62
CA PRO A 65 -2.14 -21.91 3.78
C PRO A 65 -1.15 -20.73 3.83
N SER A 66 -1.04 -20.08 5.00
CA SER A 66 -0.13 -18.95 5.18
C SER A 66 1.33 -19.37 4.99
N GLY A 67 1.76 -20.47 5.62
CA GLY A 67 3.09 -21.07 5.45
C GLY A 67 4.27 -20.11 5.68
N VAL A 68 4.02 -18.96 6.33
CA VAL A 68 4.93 -17.80 6.38
C VAL A 68 6.25 -18.16 7.10
N GLU A 69 6.18 -19.06 8.08
CA GLU A 69 7.33 -19.54 8.85
C GLU A 69 8.33 -20.35 8.00
N LYS A 70 7.93 -20.80 6.80
CA LYS A 70 8.77 -21.62 5.90
C LYS A 70 9.21 -20.87 4.64
N LEU A 71 9.00 -19.56 4.58
CA LEU A 71 9.38 -18.74 3.43
C LEU A 71 10.92 -18.62 3.36
N ARG A 72 11.47 -18.79 2.17
CA ARG A 72 12.88 -18.48 1.88
C ARG A 72 12.94 -17.10 1.22
N ASP A 73 14.14 -16.57 1.06
CA ASP A 73 14.35 -15.22 0.50
C ASP A 73 13.69 -15.02 -0.87
N ARG A 74 13.69 -16.06 -1.71
CA ARG A 74 13.05 -16.03 -3.05
C ARG A 74 11.54 -15.79 -2.95
N GLU A 75 10.87 -16.42 -1.99
CA GLU A 75 9.45 -16.13 -1.76
C GLU A 75 9.24 -14.71 -1.20
N GLY A 76 10.15 -14.20 -0.36
CA GLY A 76 10.11 -12.83 0.13
C GLY A 76 10.17 -11.79 -1.00
N PHE A 77 11.10 -11.94 -1.94
CA PHE A 77 11.17 -11.08 -3.13
C PHE A 77 9.91 -11.16 -3.99
N ALA A 78 9.38 -12.36 -4.20
CA ALA A 78 8.15 -12.57 -4.96
C ALA A 78 6.94 -11.92 -4.28
N ILE A 79 6.83 -12.04 -2.95
CA ILE A 79 5.79 -11.37 -2.17
C ILE A 79 5.85 -9.87 -2.39
N VAL A 80 7.01 -9.23 -2.21
CA VAL A 80 7.13 -7.78 -2.38
C VAL A 80 6.73 -7.36 -3.79
N ALA A 81 7.29 -7.98 -4.82
CA ALA A 81 7.02 -7.63 -6.21
C ALA A 81 5.55 -7.79 -6.59
N LEU A 82 4.94 -8.93 -6.26
CA LEU A 82 3.54 -9.20 -6.56
C LEU A 82 2.59 -8.32 -5.74
N SER A 83 2.94 -8.02 -4.50
CA SER A 83 2.14 -7.16 -3.61
C SER A 83 1.91 -5.78 -4.23
N TRP A 84 2.96 -5.12 -4.72
CA TRP A 84 2.84 -3.82 -5.37
C TRP A 84 1.96 -3.89 -6.63
N ILE A 85 2.14 -4.93 -7.45
CA ILE A 85 1.35 -5.12 -8.66
C ILE A 85 -0.13 -5.33 -8.33
N PHE A 86 -0.47 -6.23 -7.41
CA PHE A 86 -1.86 -6.54 -7.07
C PHE A 86 -2.55 -5.38 -6.33
N ILE A 87 -1.86 -4.69 -5.44
CA ILE A 87 -2.40 -3.50 -4.77
C ILE A 87 -2.66 -2.39 -5.79
N ALA A 88 -1.71 -2.10 -6.69
CA ALA A 88 -1.90 -1.09 -7.73
C ALA A 88 -3.02 -1.48 -8.71
N PHE A 89 -3.10 -2.76 -9.08
CA PHE A 89 -4.15 -3.29 -9.93
C PHE A 89 -5.54 -3.09 -9.31
N ALA A 90 -5.72 -3.50 -8.04
CA ALA A 90 -6.98 -3.29 -7.33
C ALA A 90 -7.28 -1.80 -7.09
N GLY A 91 -6.27 -1.00 -6.76
CA GLY A 91 -6.40 0.44 -6.52
C GLY A 91 -6.68 1.28 -7.77
N ALA A 92 -6.57 0.70 -8.97
CA ALA A 92 -6.88 1.36 -10.25
C ALA A 92 -8.39 1.40 -10.56
N PHE A 93 -9.15 0.43 -10.04
CA PHE A 93 -10.57 0.28 -10.35
C PHE A 93 -11.43 1.50 -10.02
N PRO A 94 -11.22 2.25 -8.91
CA PRO A 94 -12.02 3.43 -8.65
C PRO A 94 -11.86 4.50 -9.74
N TYR A 95 -10.67 4.65 -10.33
CA TYR A 95 -10.43 5.59 -11.43
C TYR A 95 -11.11 5.13 -12.74
N TYR A 96 -11.02 3.82 -13.02
CA TYR A 96 -11.58 3.23 -14.23
C TYR A 96 -13.12 3.20 -14.21
N LEU A 97 -13.70 2.68 -13.13
CA LEU A 97 -15.15 2.50 -13.00
C LEU A 97 -15.92 3.83 -12.89
N SER A 98 -15.29 4.86 -12.31
CA SER A 98 -15.88 6.21 -12.24
C SER A 98 -15.76 7.00 -13.54
N GLY A 99 -15.01 6.50 -14.53
CA GLY A 99 -14.86 7.12 -15.85
C GLY A 99 -13.87 8.28 -15.92
N TYR A 100 -13.27 8.68 -14.79
CA TYR A 100 -12.23 9.72 -14.80
C TYR A 100 -10.96 9.25 -15.50
N CYS A 101 -10.72 7.93 -15.54
CA CYS A 101 -9.68 7.32 -16.33
C CYS A 101 -10.24 6.16 -17.18
N PRO A 102 -10.82 6.43 -18.36
CA PRO A 102 -11.56 5.44 -19.14
C PRO A 102 -10.67 4.34 -19.72
N GLU A 103 -9.38 4.61 -19.93
CA GLU A 103 -8.40 3.59 -20.30
C GLU A 103 -7.83 2.93 -19.04
N PHE A 104 -8.03 1.61 -18.91
CA PHE A 104 -7.59 0.88 -17.71
C PHE A 104 -6.07 0.96 -17.50
N ILE A 105 -5.29 1.02 -18.59
CA ILE A 105 -3.84 1.10 -18.49
C ILE A 105 -3.38 2.41 -17.85
N ASP A 106 -4.07 3.51 -18.14
CA ASP A 106 -3.80 4.82 -17.53
C ASP A 106 -4.23 4.83 -16.06
N ALA A 107 -5.33 4.14 -15.73
CA ALA A 107 -5.81 3.98 -14.36
C ALA A 107 -4.81 3.16 -13.53
N PHE A 108 -4.25 2.11 -14.13
CA PHE A 108 -3.20 1.31 -13.52
C PHE A 108 -1.91 2.12 -13.35
N PHE A 109 -1.52 2.93 -14.34
CA PHE A 109 -0.38 3.83 -14.22
C PHE A 109 -0.54 4.83 -13.07
N GLU A 110 -1.69 5.49 -12.97
CA GLU A 110 -1.98 6.45 -11.91
C GLU A 110 -1.95 5.78 -10.52
N SER A 111 -2.57 4.61 -10.40
CA SER A 111 -2.58 3.82 -9.17
C SER A 111 -1.17 3.38 -8.76
N MET A 112 -0.39 2.84 -9.71
CA MET A 112 1.00 2.42 -9.48
C MET A 112 1.85 3.61 -9.04
N SER A 113 1.75 4.74 -9.75
CA SER A 113 2.45 5.99 -9.41
C SER A 113 2.12 6.48 -7.99
N GLY A 114 0.86 6.37 -7.58
CA GLY A 114 0.43 6.67 -6.21
C GLY A 114 1.10 5.76 -5.19
N PHE A 115 0.94 4.45 -5.30
CA PHE A 115 1.50 3.48 -4.34
C PHE A 115 3.02 3.49 -4.29
N THR A 116 3.71 3.70 -5.41
CA THR A 116 5.18 3.80 -5.40
C THR A 116 5.69 5.18 -5.05
N THR A 117 4.80 6.12 -4.72
CA THR A 117 5.13 7.53 -4.44
C THR A 117 5.96 8.17 -5.56
N THR A 118 5.70 7.79 -6.81
CA THR A 118 6.36 8.38 -7.98
C THR A 118 5.84 9.79 -8.23
N GLY A 119 4.54 10.01 -7.99
CA GLY A 119 3.91 11.32 -8.13
C GLY A 119 3.72 11.80 -9.58
N ALA A 120 3.98 10.94 -10.57
CA ALA A 120 3.59 11.19 -11.96
C ALA A 120 2.07 11.03 -12.11
N SER A 121 1.44 11.82 -12.98
CA SER A 121 -0.01 11.74 -13.17
C SER A 121 -0.45 11.83 -14.63
N ILE A 122 -1.50 11.09 -14.97
CA ILE A 122 -2.22 11.19 -16.24
C ILE A 122 -3.24 12.33 -16.24
N PHE A 123 -3.69 12.76 -15.06
CA PHE A 123 -4.66 13.83 -14.92
C PHE A 123 -4.00 15.19 -15.16
N ARG A 124 -4.49 15.92 -16.16
CA ARG A 124 -4.03 17.28 -16.48
C ARG A 124 -4.64 18.33 -15.55
N ASP A 125 -5.95 18.23 -15.31
CA ASP A 125 -6.67 19.09 -14.39
C ASP A 125 -7.08 18.29 -13.16
N ILE A 126 -6.23 18.36 -12.14
CA ILE A 126 -6.43 17.64 -10.89
C ILE A 126 -7.59 18.26 -10.09
N ASP A 127 -7.75 19.58 -10.14
CA ASP A 127 -8.71 20.31 -9.30
C ASP A 127 -10.16 20.02 -9.68
N SER A 128 -10.40 19.59 -10.92
CA SER A 128 -11.71 19.15 -11.41
C SER A 128 -12.16 17.76 -10.92
N LEU A 129 -11.26 16.97 -10.32
CA LEU A 129 -11.57 15.61 -9.90
C LEU A 129 -12.51 15.58 -8.68
N PRO A 130 -13.39 14.57 -8.55
CA PRO A 130 -14.21 14.38 -7.37
C PRO A 130 -13.36 14.26 -6.12
N ARG A 131 -13.89 14.76 -4.99
CA ARG A 131 -13.19 14.73 -3.71
C ARG A 131 -12.80 13.31 -3.26
N GLY A 132 -13.61 12.29 -3.57
CA GLY A 132 -13.26 10.89 -3.28
C GLY A 132 -12.03 10.42 -4.07
N ILE A 133 -11.99 10.71 -5.36
CA ILE A 133 -10.87 10.40 -6.26
C ILE A 133 -9.60 11.15 -5.85
N LEU A 134 -9.71 12.46 -5.57
CA LEU A 134 -8.60 13.27 -5.06
C LEU A 134 -8.02 12.70 -3.77
N PHE A 135 -8.88 12.38 -2.82
CA PHE A 135 -8.45 11.81 -1.55
C PHE A 135 -7.78 10.46 -1.73
N TRP A 136 -8.30 9.61 -2.62
CA TRP A 136 -7.68 8.32 -2.93
C TRP A 136 -6.26 8.48 -3.50
N ARG A 137 -6.03 9.45 -4.39
CA ARG A 137 -4.68 9.77 -4.88
C ARG A 137 -3.73 10.13 -3.74
N SER A 138 -4.16 10.99 -2.83
CA SER A 138 -3.34 11.38 -1.66
C SER A 138 -3.10 10.21 -0.71
N VAL A 139 -4.11 9.38 -0.46
CA VAL A 139 -4.01 8.24 0.47
C VAL A 139 -3.12 7.12 -0.08
N THR A 140 -3.18 6.84 -1.37
CA THR A 140 -2.29 5.85 -2.01
C THR A 140 -0.82 6.28 -1.91
N GLN A 141 -0.52 7.58 -2.08
CA GLN A 141 0.83 8.11 -1.82
C GLN A 141 1.23 8.05 -0.35
N TRP A 142 0.33 8.40 0.57
CA TRP A 142 0.61 8.33 2.01
C TRP A 142 0.90 6.90 2.47
N PHE A 143 0.10 5.94 2.00
CA PHE A 143 0.31 4.53 2.31
C PHE A 143 1.56 3.96 1.63
N GLY A 144 1.79 4.35 0.36
CA GLY A 144 2.98 4.01 -0.40
C GLY A 144 4.28 4.45 0.28
N GLY A 145 4.28 5.68 0.81
CA GLY A 145 5.41 6.26 1.53
C GLY A 145 5.79 5.44 2.76
N MET A 146 4.80 4.95 3.51
CA MET A 146 5.09 4.03 4.60
C MET A 146 5.60 2.67 4.11
N GLY A 147 5.02 2.16 3.03
CA GLY A 147 5.45 0.90 2.41
C GLY A 147 6.93 0.88 2.05
N ILE A 148 7.45 1.96 1.45
CA ILE A 148 8.87 2.04 1.08
C ILE A 148 9.80 2.25 2.29
N ILE A 149 9.35 2.96 3.33
CA ILE A 149 10.08 3.10 4.59
C ILE A 149 10.26 1.72 5.24
N LEU A 150 9.19 0.92 5.35
CA LEU A 150 9.27 -0.42 5.91
C LEU A 150 10.11 -1.37 5.05
N LEU A 151 9.96 -1.28 3.72
CA LEU A 151 10.73 -2.10 2.79
C LEU A 151 12.24 -1.80 2.87
N SER A 152 12.63 -0.52 2.85
CA SER A 152 14.03 -0.11 2.96
C SER A 152 14.65 -0.56 4.29
N MET A 153 13.90 -0.46 5.39
CA MET A 153 14.32 -0.95 6.70
C MET A 153 14.52 -2.47 6.74
N ALA A 154 13.77 -3.25 5.96
CA ALA A 154 13.95 -4.70 5.85
C ALA A 154 15.11 -5.08 4.90
N ILE A 155 15.28 -4.35 3.79
CA ILE A 155 16.28 -4.66 2.75
C ILE A 155 17.69 -4.24 3.16
N PHE A 156 17.90 -3.03 3.69
CA PHE A 156 19.25 -2.53 3.98
C PHE A 156 20.06 -3.42 4.94
N PRO A 157 19.48 -3.94 6.04
CA PRO A 157 20.16 -4.92 6.89
C PRO A 157 20.51 -6.21 6.15
N ALA A 158 19.62 -6.70 5.27
CA ALA A 158 19.85 -7.92 4.50
C ALA A 158 20.95 -7.75 3.44
N LEU A 159 21.12 -6.55 2.89
CA LEU A 159 22.22 -6.19 1.98
C LEU A 159 23.55 -5.91 2.70
N GLY A 160 23.57 -5.92 4.04
CA GLY A 160 24.75 -5.56 4.85
C GLY A 160 25.09 -4.06 4.81
N ILE A 161 24.21 -3.23 4.23
CA ILE A 161 24.37 -1.78 4.11
C ILE A 161 23.74 -1.16 5.37
N GLY A 162 24.48 -1.20 6.47
CA GLY A 162 23.98 -0.67 7.74
C GLY A 162 24.59 -1.38 8.93
N SER A 163 25.67 -0.81 9.48
CA SER A 163 26.27 -1.11 10.78
C SER A 163 26.82 -2.51 11.04
N THR A 164 26.57 -3.55 10.22
CA THR A 164 27.11 -4.90 10.49
C THR A 164 28.64 -4.96 10.54
N HIS A 165 29.33 -3.99 9.93
CA HIS A 165 30.79 -3.85 10.01
C HIS A 165 31.27 -2.99 11.20
N LEU A 166 30.50 -2.01 11.68
CA LEU A 166 30.83 -1.22 12.88
C LEU A 166 30.46 -1.97 14.18
N PHE A 167 29.32 -2.68 14.19
CA PHE A 167 28.84 -3.43 15.36
C PHE A 167 29.68 -4.67 15.67
N LYS A 168 30.33 -5.26 14.66
CA LYS A 168 31.29 -6.38 14.85
C LYS A 168 32.59 -5.94 15.53
N ALA A 169 32.92 -4.64 15.47
CA ALA A 169 34.14 -4.11 16.08
C ALA A 169 33.97 -3.77 17.57
N GLU A 170 32.75 -3.46 18.03
CA GLU A 170 32.50 -2.97 19.39
C GLU A 170 31.85 -3.99 20.36
N VAL A 171 31.40 -5.16 19.90
CA VAL A 171 30.74 -6.16 20.76
C VAL A 171 31.50 -7.49 20.76
N PRO A 172 32.20 -7.85 21.85
CA PRO A 172 32.74 -9.19 22.03
C PRO A 172 31.58 -10.15 22.31
N GLY A 173 31.37 -11.12 21.42
CA GLY A 173 30.32 -12.14 21.54
C GLY A 173 29.23 -11.95 20.48
N GLY A 174 29.32 -12.76 19.42
CA GLY A 174 28.47 -12.68 18.24
C GLY A 174 26.98 -12.51 18.54
N VAL A 175 26.37 -11.50 17.92
CA VAL A 175 24.93 -11.26 18.02
C VAL A 175 24.19 -12.37 17.27
N THR A 176 23.38 -13.15 17.99
CA THR A 176 22.45 -14.11 17.40
C THR A 176 21.32 -13.37 16.67
N VAL A 177 20.94 -13.90 15.50
CA VAL A 177 19.93 -13.33 14.57
C VAL A 177 18.58 -13.05 15.26
N GLU A 178 18.24 -13.80 16.33
CA GLU A 178 17.03 -13.60 17.15
C GLU A 178 16.93 -12.21 17.82
N ARG A 179 18.05 -11.50 18.07
CA ARG A 179 18.00 -10.14 18.66
C ARG A 179 17.67 -9.04 17.65
N MET A 180 17.67 -9.33 16.35
CA MET A 180 17.41 -8.33 15.31
C MET A 180 15.91 -8.12 15.02
N GLN A 181 15.09 -9.17 15.08
CA GLN A 181 13.65 -9.08 14.82
C GLN A 181 12.87 -8.14 15.77
N PRO A 182 13.11 -8.16 17.11
CA PRO A 182 12.40 -7.26 18.03
C PRO A 182 12.73 -5.78 17.77
N ARG A 183 13.97 -5.50 17.35
CA ARG A 183 14.44 -4.12 17.07
C ARG A 183 13.82 -3.57 15.80
N LEU A 184 13.60 -4.42 14.78
CA LEU A 184 12.97 -4.00 13.52
C LEU A 184 11.53 -3.55 13.73
N ALA A 185 10.76 -4.29 14.55
CA ALA A 185 9.39 -3.93 14.90
C ALA A 185 9.32 -2.64 15.73
N GLU A 186 10.23 -2.42 16.68
CA GLU A 186 10.28 -1.17 17.46
C GLU A 186 10.67 0.04 16.59
N THR A 187 11.66 -0.11 15.70
CA THR A 187 12.02 0.94 14.74
C THR A 187 10.86 1.27 13.80
N ALA A 188 10.13 0.26 13.29
CA ALA A 188 8.93 0.46 12.48
C ALA A 188 7.86 1.28 13.23
N LYS A 189 7.62 1.00 14.51
CA LYS A 189 6.66 1.76 15.34
C LYS A 189 7.08 3.22 15.49
N ILE A 190 8.37 3.47 15.75
CA ILE A 190 8.90 4.84 15.88
C ILE A 190 8.73 5.59 14.56
N LEU A 191 9.15 4.98 13.45
CA LEU A 191 9.01 5.57 12.12
C LEU A 191 7.54 5.84 11.79
N TRP A 192 6.64 4.93 12.14
CA TRP A 192 5.21 5.13 11.91
C TRP A 192 4.65 6.30 12.72
N LYS A 193 5.01 6.37 14.01
CA LYS A 193 4.60 7.48 14.86
C LYS A 193 5.13 8.82 14.33
N THR A 194 6.39 8.87 13.92
CA THR A 194 6.99 10.07 13.33
C THR A 194 6.27 10.46 12.05
N TYR A 195 5.99 9.50 11.16
CA TYR A 195 5.29 9.74 9.90
C TYR A 195 3.89 10.35 10.11
N VAL A 196 3.11 9.80 11.05
CA VAL A 196 1.79 10.32 11.41
C VAL A 196 1.89 11.70 12.05
N VAL A 197 2.82 11.91 13.00
CA VAL A 197 3.00 13.21 13.68
C VAL A 197 3.37 14.29 12.68
N LEU A 198 4.33 14.03 11.78
CA LEU A 198 4.72 14.99 10.75
C LEU A 198 3.56 15.29 9.79
N THR A 199 2.80 14.26 9.38
CA THR A 199 1.61 14.45 8.53
C THR A 199 0.58 15.36 9.21
N VAL A 200 0.28 15.12 10.49
CA VAL A 200 -0.70 15.92 11.24
C VAL A 200 -0.22 17.35 11.45
N LEU A 201 1.08 17.55 11.74
CA LEU A 201 1.67 18.89 11.87
C LEU A 201 1.58 19.67 10.56
N GLU A 202 1.96 19.07 9.44
CA GLU A 202 1.81 19.66 8.10
C GLU A 202 0.35 20.05 7.80
N VAL A 203 -0.61 19.15 8.07
CA VAL A 203 -2.04 19.43 7.87
C VAL A 203 -2.54 20.60 8.72
N ILE A 204 -1.97 20.83 9.92
CA ILE A 204 -2.33 21.97 10.77
C ILE A 204 -1.67 23.26 10.27
N LEU A 205 -0.40 23.20 9.86
CA LEU A 205 0.39 24.36 9.46
C LEU A 205 0.04 24.91 8.07
N LEU A 206 -0.44 24.05 7.17
CA LEU A 206 -0.88 24.44 5.82
C LEU A 206 -2.29 25.05 5.77
N ARG A 207 -2.93 25.27 6.93
CA ARG A 207 -4.23 25.95 7.03
C ARG A 207 -4.12 27.47 6.91
#